data_AF-A0A7J4E4U6-F1
#
_entry.id   AF-A0A7J4E4U6-F1
#
_cell.length_a   1.000
_cell.length_b   1.000
_cell.length_c   1.000
_cell.angle_alpha   90.00
_cell.angle_beta   90.00
_cell.angle_gamma   90.00
#
_symmetry.space_group_name_H-M   'P 1'
#
loop_
_entity.id
_entity.type
_entity.pdbx_description
1 polymer ?
#
loop_
_entity_poly.entity_id
_entity_poly.type
_entity_poly.pdbx_seq_one_letter_code
_entity_poly.pdbx_strand_id
1 'polypeptide(L)' 'MRIKSSKPSKQRKAFYNAPAHLRRKLVSAPLSKELREKYGVRAIPVR' A
#
# COMPACT_ATOMS: atom_id res chain seq x y z
N MET A 1 -2.19 -3.17 6.48
CA MET A 1 -3.29 -4.12 6.77
C MET A 1 -2.72 -5.52 6.63
N ARG A 2 -2.55 -6.26 7.73
CA ARG A 2 -1.93 -7.60 7.69
C ARG A 2 -2.99 -8.64 7.98
N ILE A 3 -3.64 -9.16 6.92
CA ILE A 3 -4.56 -10.28 7.02
C ILE A 3 -3.73 -11.57 7.12
N LYS A 4 -3.66 -12.18 8.31
CA LYS A 4 -2.89 -13.41 8.57
C LYS A 4 -3.59 -14.68 8.07
N SER A 5 -4.25 -14.62 6.91
CA SER A 5 -4.95 -15.77 6.32
C SER A 5 -4.33 -16.11 4.97
N SER A 6 -3.91 -17.36 4.79
CA SER A 6 -3.40 -17.88 3.51
C SER A 6 -4.51 -18.12 2.48
N LYS A 7 -5.79 -18.07 2.87
CA LYS A 7 -6.94 -18.23 1.95
C LYS A 7 -7.08 -17.02 1.00
N PRO A 8 -6.99 -17.21 -0.34
CA PRO A 8 -7.05 -16.11 -1.31
C PRO A 8 -8.36 -15.32 -1.29
N SER A 9 -9.48 -16.00 -1.08
CA SER A 9 -10.81 -15.38 -1.01
C SER A 9 -10.91 -14.36 0.14
N LYS A 10 -10.33 -14.68 1.30
CA LYS A 10 -10.30 -13.78 2.46
C LYS A 10 -9.41 -12.55 2.22
N GLN A 11 -8.29 -12.72 1.52
CA GLN A 11 -7.40 -11.60 1.16
C GLN A 11 -8.08 -10.63 0.19
N ARG A 12 -8.70 -11.15 -0.88
CA ARG A 12 -9.46 -10.34 -1.85
C ARG A 12 -10.61 -9.58 -1.19
N LYS A 13 -11.42 -10.26 -0.37
CA LYS A 13 -12.53 -9.63 0.36
C LYS A 13 -12.06 -8.44 1.18
N ALA A 14 -10.92 -8.55 1.84
CA ALA A 14 -10.39 -7.50 2.68
C ALA A 14 -9.78 -6.33 1.89
N PHE A 15 -9.20 -6.59 0.71
CA PHE A 15 -8.72 -5.54 -0.19
C PHE A 15 -9.88 -4.70 -0.72
N TYR A 16 -10.94 -5.33 -1.24
CA TYR A 16 -12.08 -4.62 -1.83
C TYR A 16 -12.91 -3.86 -0.78
N ASN A 17 -13.06 -4.42 0.42
CA ASN A 17 -13.82 -3.80 1.50
C ASN A 17 -12.95 -2.93 2.44
N ALA A 18 -11.74 -2.54 2.03
CA ALA A 18 -10.87 -1.72 2.87
C ALA A 18 -11.50 -0.33 3.14
N PRO A 19 -11.47 0.18 4.39
CA PRO A 19 -11.94 1.52 4.72
C PRO A 19 -11.03 2.61 4.14
N ALA A 20 -11.56 3.82 3.95
CA ALA A 20 -10.89 4.91 3.22
C ALA A 20 -9.48 5.24 3.72
N HIS A 21 -9.29 5.33 5.05
CA HIS A 21 -7.99 5.62 5.65
C HIS A 21 -6.93 4.52 5.40
N LEU A 22 -7.35 3.28 5.17
CA LEU A 22 -6.44 2.17 4.81
C LEU A 22 -6.18 2.09 3.31
N ARG A 23 -7.13 2.50 2.46
CA ARG A 23 -6.96 2.51 0.99
C ARG A 23 -5.75 3.33 0.56
N ARG A 24 -5.50 4.47 1.22
CA ARG A 24 -4.33 5.32 0.96
C ARG A 24 -3.00 4.55 1.06
N LYS A 25 -2.88 3.59 1.98
CA LYS A 25 -1.65 2.79 2.12
C LYS A 25 -1.51 1.71 1.04
N LEU A 26 -2.61 1.31 0.40
CA LEU A 26 -2.61 0.33 -0.69
C LEU A 26 -2.23 0.97 -2.03
N VAL A 27 -2.60 2.25 -2.21
CA VAL A 27 -2.33 3.03 -3.42
C VAL A 27 -1.07 3.87 -3.21
N SER A 28 0.10 3.23 -3.26
CA SER A 28 1.40 3.89 -3.15
C SER A 28 2.23 3.71 -4.40
N ALA A 29 2.95 4.76 -4.81
CA ALA A 29 3.85 4.72 -5.96
C ALA A 29 5.32 4.82 -5.53
N PRO A 30 6.23 4.12 -6.24
CA PRO A 30 7.67 4.25 -6.01
C PRO A 30 8.19 5.63 -6.45
N LEU A 31 9.17 6.17 -5.71
CA LEU A 31 9.88 7.38 -6.12
C LEU A 31 10.99 7.08 -7.13
N SER A 32 11.43 8.09 -7.89
CA SER A 32 12.63 8.02 -8.75
C SER A 32 13.91 7.88 -7.90
N LYS A 33 15.02 7.44 -8.51
CA LYS A 33 16.27 7.15 -7.79
C LYS A 33 16.81 8.38 -7.03
N GLU A 34 16.87 9.53 -7.71
CA GLU A 34 17.31 10.81 -7.13
C GLU A 34 16.49 11.22 -5.90
N LEU A 35 15.16 11.03 -5.97
CA LEU A 35 14.25 11.38 -4.87
C LEU A 35 14.35 10.39 -3.69
N ARG A 36 14.66 9.11 -3.97
CA ARG A 36 14.91 8.14 -2.90
C ARG A 36 16.19 8.46 -2.13
N GLU A 37 17.24 8.87 -2.82
CA GLU A 37 18.51 9.27 -2.21
C GLU A 37 18.35 10.52 -1.36
N LYS A 38 17.64 11.53 -1.89
CA LYS A 38 17.40 12.80 -1.18
C LYS A 38 16.53 12.65 0.08
N TYR A 39 15.46 11.84 0.02
CA TYR A 39 14.47 11.76 1.08
C TYR A 39 14.52 10.46 1.91
N GLY A 40 15.31 9.47 1.51
CA GLY A 40 15.43 8.19 2.20
C GLY A 40 14.16 7.30 2.16
N VAL A 41 13.14 7.68 1.39
CA VAL A 41 11.84 6.98 1.32
C VAL A 41 11.68 6.26 -0.02
N ARG A 42 11.27 4.99 0.01
CA ARG A 42 11.09 4.17 -1.20
C ARG A 42 9.81 4.49 -2.00
N ALA A 43 8.69 4.73 -1.31
CA ALA A 43 7.38 4.93 -1.93
C ALA A 43 6.51 5.85 -1.07
N ILE A 44 5.64 6.61 -1.72
CA ILE A 44 4.70 7.52 -1.07
C ILE A 44 3.27 7.19 -1.55
N PRO A 45 2.25 7.31 -0.69
CA PRO A 45 0.86 7.24 -1.12
C PRO A 45 0.54 8.29 -2.18
N VAL A 46 -0.04 7.86 -3.30
CA VAL A 46 -0.47 8.77 -4.36
C VAL A 46 -1.67 9.57 -3.85
N ARG A 47 -1.73 10.86 -4.19
CA ARG A 47 -2.87 11.74 -3.92
C ARG A 47 -3.75 11.85 -5.15
#